data_AF-A0A9D3SS65-F1
#
_entry.id   AF-A0A9D3SS65-F1
#
_cell.length_a   1.000
_cell.length_b   1.000
_cell.length_c   1.000
_cell.angle_alpha   90.00
_cell.angle_beta   90.00
_cell.angle_gamma   90.00
#
_symmetry.space_group_name_H-M   'P 1'
#
loop_
_entity.id
_entity.type
_entity.pdbx_description
1 polymer ?
#
loop_
_entity_poly.entity_id
_entity_poly.type
_entity_poly.pdbx_seq_one_letter_code
_entity_poly.pdbx_strand_id
1 'polypeptide(L)'
;MFSIIAAWLITLCGRSFETPQEYDDPNAIVSNHLTHLRALGGLVEFPPSKLKSGSGERVCYVLDRLAEEALNCRQFVWKRPVYPSEQLEEESLLEDDAELTLSKVEDLTEEAAEFEDVIDLEELKSRTSQSVE
;
A
#
# COMPACT_ATOMS: atom_id res chain seq x y z
N MET A 1 -21.41 -9.49 9.56
CA MET A 1 -20.15 -8.72 9.61
C MET A 1 -20.30 -7.37 10.32
N PHE A 2 -21.18 -6.47 9.88
CA PHE A 2 -21.46 -5.18 10.56
C PHE A 2 -21.66 -5.31 12.08
N SER A 3 -22.56 -6.22 12.49
CA SER A 3 -22.94 -6.38 13.89
C SER A 3 -21.76 -6.72 14.82
N ILE A 4 -20.79 -7.48 14.33
CA ILE A 4 -19.61 -7.90 15.07
C ILE A 4 -18.62 -6.73 15.21
N ILE A 5 -18.41 -5.96 14.13
CA ILE A 5 -17.54 -4.78 14.17
C ILE A 5 -18.13 -3.72 15.10
N ALA A 6 -19.43 -3.43 14.98
CA ALA A 6 -20.11 -2.49 15.86
C ALA A 6 -20.07 -2.93 17.33
N ALA A 7 -20.28 -4.22 17.60
CA ALA A 7 -20.12 -4.79 18.94
C ALA A 7 -18.70 -4.55 19.50
N TRP A 8 -17.67 -4.85 18.71
CA TRP A 8 -16.27 -4.67 19.10
C TRP A 8 -15.91 -3.19 19.36
N LEU A 9 -16.40 -2.25 18.53
CA LEU A 9 -16.18 -0.83 18.78
C LEU A 9 -16.83 -0.35 20.09
N ILE A 10 -18.02 -0.88 20.41
CA ILE A 10 -18.69 -0.56 21.69
C ILE A 10 -17.89 -1.09 22.88
N THR A 11 -17.30 -2.29 22.78
CA THR A 11 -16.46 -2.84 23.87
C THR A 11 -15.16 -2.05 24.03
N LEU A 12 -14.59 -1.52 22.95
CA LEU A 12 -13.44 -0.60 23.02
C LEU A 12 -13.75 0.71 23.75
N CYS A 13 -15.01 1.14 23.77
CA CYS A 13 -15.47 2.30 24.55
C CYS A 13 -15.64 1.96 26.05
N GLY A 14 -15.23 0.77 26.51
CA GLY A 14 -15.36 0.34 27.91
C GLY A 14 -16.78 -0.08 28.31
N ARG A 15 -17.69 -0.29 27.35
CA ARG A 15 -19.06 -0.76 27.62
C ARG A 15 -19.16 -2.27 27.43
N SER A 16 -19.91 -2.94 28.28
CA SER A 16 -20.26 -4.34 28.08
C SER A 16 -21.20 -4.46 26.88
N PHE A 17 -20.80 -5.22 25.87
CA PHE A 17 -21.64 -5.59 24.74
C PHE A 17 -21.40 -7.07 24.42
N GLU A 18 -22.46 -7.87 24.40
CA GLU A 18 -22.37 -9.28 24.07
C GLU A 18 -22.21 -9.44 22.56
N THR A 19 -21.23 -10.25 22.14
CA THR A 19 -20.98 -10.48 20.72
C THR A 19 -22.19 -11.19 20.10
N PRO A 20 -22.83 -10.59 19.07
CA PRO A 20 -24.01 -11.15 18.43
C PRO A 20 -23.75 -12.55 17.87
N GLN A 21 -24.60 -13.51 18.20
CA GLN A 21 -24.57 -14.88 17.71
C GLN A 21 -25.46 -15.07 16.46
N GLU A 22 -25.28 -16.17 15.73
CA GLU A 22 -26.03 -16.45 14.50
C GLU A 22 -27.53 -16.64 14.72
N TYR A 23 -27.95 -17.02 15.93
CA TYR A 23 -29.35 -17.26 16.30
C TYR A 23 -30.02 -16.07 16.98
N ASP A 24 -29.27 -15.00 17.24
CA ASP A 24 -29.81 -13.80 17.88
C ASP A 24 -30.75 -13.05 16.92
N ASP A 25 -31.77 -12.40 17.47
CA ASP A 25 -32.70 -11.61 16.64
C ASP A 25 -31.96 -10.40 16.03
N PRO A 26 -31.92 -10.28 14.69
CA PRO A 26 -31.18 -9.20 14.03
C PRO A 26 -31.76 -7.83 14.36
N ASN A 27 -33.05 -7.71 14.68
CA ASN A 27 -33.66 -6.42 15.03
C ASN A 27 -33.23 -5.97 16.42
N ALA A 28 -33.18 -6.89 17.39
CA ALA A 28 -32.72 -6.65 18.74
C ALA A 28 -31.24 -6.22 18.74
N ILE A 29 -30.39 -6.94 18.01
CA ILE A 29 -28.97 -6.61 17.86
C ILE A 29 -28.79 -5.17 17.38
N VAL A 30 -29.45 -4.84 16.26
CA VAL A 30 -29.34 -3.52 15.64
C VAL A 30 -29.91 -2.41 16.53
N SER A 31 -31.01 -2.70 17.24
CA SER A 31 -31.60 -1.76 18.20
C SER A 31 -30.66 -1.51 19.39
N ASN A 32 -29.95 -2.54 19.85
CA ASN A 32 -28.93 -2.41 20.88
C ASN A 32 -27.77 -1.54 20.37
N HIS A 33 -27.25 -1.76 19.15
CA HIS A 33 -26.20 -0.90 18.58
C HIS A 33 -26.60 0.58 18.59
N LEU A 34 -27.81 0.91 18.15
CA LEU A 34 -28.30 2.30 18.14
C LEU A 34 -28.51 2.88 19.55
N THR A 35 -28.83 2.04 20.53
CA THR A 35 -28.96 2.45 21.92
C THR A 35 -27.60 2.80 22.52
N HIS A 36 -26.59 1.96 22.29
CA HIS A 36 -25.22 2.25 22.71
C HIS A 36 -24.64 3.49 22.02
N LEU A 37 -24.87 3.63 20.71
CA LEU A 37 -24.42 4.81 19.95
C LEU A 37 -25.02 6.11 20.50
N ARG A 38 -26.32 6.13 20.81
CA ARG A 38 -26.96 7.32 21.43
C ARG A 38 -26.42 7.62 22.82
N ALA A 39 -26.17 6.58 23.61
CA ALA A 39 -25.60 6.77 24.94
C ALA A 39 -24.13 7.23 24.91
N LEU A 40 -23.44 7.08 23.77
CA LEU A 40 -22.13 7.63 23.48
C LEU A 40 -22.19 9.06 22.88
N GLY A 41 -23.38 9.65 22.76
CA GLY A 41 -23.57 11.00 22.22
C GLY A 41 -23.79 11.06 20.71
N GLY A 42 -23.85 9.91 20.02
CA GLY A 42 -24.14 9.84 18.59
C GLY A 42 -25.60 10.19 18.27
N LEU A 43 -25.81 11.04 17.26
CA LEU A 43 -27.15 11.39 16.76
C LEU A 43 -27.66 10.30 15.81
N VAL A 44 -28.82 9.71 16.13
CA VAL A 44 -29.44 8.67 15.32
C VAL A 44 -30.86 9.08 14.96
N GLU A 45 -31.06 9.56 13.73
CA GLU A 45 -32.37 9.98 13.19
C GLU A 45 -32.91 9.01 12.14
N PHE A 46 -32.84 7.69 12.42
CA PHE A 46 -33.40 6.68 11.53
C PHE A 46 -33.80 5.42 12.31
N PRO A 47 -34.76 4.63 11.79
CA PRO A 47 -35.21 3.43 12.48
C PRO A 47 -34.17 2.30 12.35
N PRO A 48 -34.12 1.35 13.32
CA PRO A 48 -33.24 0.17 13.27
C PRO A 48 -33.38 -0.64 11.98
N SER A 49 -34.56 -0.62 11.35
CA SER A 49 -34.82 -1.33 10.10
C SER A 49 -33.88 -0.95 8.96
N LYS A 50 -33.28 0.25 8.99
CA LYS A 50 -32.34 0.74 7.97
C LYS A 50 -30.94 0.14 8.06
N LEU A 51 -30.62 -0.59 9.13
CA LEU A 51 -29.32 -1.24 9.32
C LEU A 51 -29.37 -2.76 9.10
N LYS A 52 -30.57 -3.35 8.86
CA LYS A 52 -30.75 -4.79 8.69
C LYS A 52 -29.97 -5.37 7.51
N SER A 53 -29.77 -4.60 6.46
CA SER A 53 -28.95 -4.98 5.31
C SER A 53 -27.48 -5.22 5.70
N GLY A 54 -27.04 -4.69 6.84
CA GLY A 54 -25.64 -4.71 7.27
C GLY A 54 -24.71 -3.92 6.35
N SER A 55 -25.27 -3.13 5.42
CA SER A 55 -24.55 -2.33 4.43
C SER A 55 -25.36 -1.09 4.04
N GLY A 56 -24.65 -0.07 3.53
CA GLY A 56 -25.23 1.21 3.11
C GLY A 56 -24.79 2.38 3.99
N GLU A 57 -25.20 3.58 3.59
CA GLU A 57 -24.76 4.84 4.20
C GLU A 57 -25.01 4.90 5.72
N ARG A 58 -26.18 4.44 6.18
CA ARG A 58 -26.52 4.44 7.61
C ARG A 58 -25.65 3.51 8.42
N VAL A 59 -25.23 2.38 7.83
CA VAL A 59 -24.30 1.44 8.47
C VAL A 59 -22.92 2.05 8.58
N CYS A 60 -22.41 2.66 7.50
CA CYS A 60 -21.13 3.36 7.52
C CYS A 60 -21.12 4.48 8.56
N TYR A 61 -22.17 5.29 8.62
CA TYR A 61 -22.33 6.35 9.62
C TYR A 61 -22.24 5.82 11.06
N VAL A 62 -22.92 4.71 11.36
CA VAL A 62 -22.88 4.10 12.70
C VAL A 62 -21.46 3.64 13.04
N LEU A 63 -20.79 2.97 12.10
CA LEU A 63 -19.42 2.50 12.32
C LEU A 63 -18.43 3.64 12.49
N ASP A 64 -18.56 4.69 11.68
CA ASP A 64 -17.71 5.88 11.75
C ASP A 64 -17.83 6.57 13.11
N ARG A 65 -19.05 6.82 13.58
CA ARG A 65 -19.29 7.41 14.90
C ARG A 65 -18.81 6.54 16.06
N LEU A 66 -19.04 5.23 15.99
CA LEU A 66 -18.53 4.30 17.01
C LEU A 66 -17.00 4.23 17.00
N ALA A 67 -16.36 4.35 15.83
CA ALA A 67 -14.91 4.37 15.70
C ALA A 67 -14.31 5.67 16.26
N GLU A 68 -14.87 6.83 15.91
CA GLU A 68 -14.48 8.12 16.50
C GLU A 68 -14.55 8.06 18.03
N GLU A 69 -15.65 7.55 18.57
CA GLU A 69 -15.81 7.49 20.03
C GLU A 69 -14.88 6.47 20.68
N ALA A 70 -14.62 5.33 20.02
CA ALA A 70 -13.64 4.37 20.50
C ALA A 70 -12.22 4.97 20.52
N LEU A 71 -11.85 5.77 19.53
CA LEU A 71 -10.57 6.48 19.50
C LEU A 71 -10.49 7.53 20.62
N ASN A 72 -11.58 8.28 20.86
CA ASN A 72 -11.69 9.25 21.95
C ASN A 72 -11.54 8.56 23.32
N CYS A 73 -12.28 7.47 23.56
CA CYS A 73 -12.22 6.69 24.79
C CYS A 73 -10.82 6.12 25.05
N ARG A 74 -10.09 5.75 24.01
CA ARG A 74 -8.72 5.23 24.12
C ARG A 74 -7.64 6.31 24.14
N GLN A 75 -8.01 7.59 24.08
CA GLN A 75 -7.09 8.72 23.95
C GLN A 75 -6.07 8.49 22.82
N PHE A 76 -6.55 7.96 21.70
CA PHE A 76 -5.69 7.62 20.57
C PHE A 76 -5.08 8.89 19.98
N VAL A 77 -3.78 8.83 19.67
CA VAL A 77 -3.04 9.93 19.04
C VAL A 77 -2.42 9.43 17.75
N TRP A 78 -2.67 10.16 16.66
CA TRP A 78 -2.04 9.92 15.37
C TRP A 78 -0.52 10.16 15.47
N LYS A 79 0.26 9.09 15.29
CA LYS A 79 1.72 9.16 15.24
C LYS A 79 2.17 9.23 13.78
N ARG A 80 3.30 9.91 13.53
CA ARG A 80 3.92 9.90 12.21
C ARG A 80 4.38 8.47 11.86
N PRO A 81 4.17 8.00 10.63
CA PRO A 81 4.69 6.72 10.20
C PRO A 81 6.23 6.73 10.27
N VAL A 82 6.81 5.63 10.75
CA VAL A 82 8.26 5.41 10.72
C VAL A 82 8.57 4.65 9.45
N TYR A 83 9.19 5.33 8.48
CA TYR A 83 9.66 4.68 7.26
C TYR A 83 10.92 3.88 7.59
N PRO A 84 11.00 2.60 7.20
CA PRO A 84 12.26 1.88 7.22
C PRO A 84 13.25 2.66 6.36
N SER A 85 14.45 2.92 6.88
CA SER A 85 15.53 3.40 6.03
C SER A 85 15.88 2.27 5.06
N GLU A 86 15.78 2.53 3.75
CA GLU A 86 16.46 1.69 2.77
C GLU A 86 17.93 1.66 3.17
N GLN A 87 18.42 0.50 3.60
CA GLN A 87 19.85 0.27 3.63
C GLN A 87 20.24 0.33 2.16
N LEU A 88 20.84 1.44 1.74
CA LEU A 88 21.67 1.41 0.55
C LEU A 88 22.66 0.28 0.83
N GLU A 89 22.43 -0.88 0.22
CA GLU A 89 23.48 -1.88 0.11
C GLU A 89 24.66 -1.09 -0.42
N GLU A 90 25.75 -1.04 0.34
CA GLU A 90 27.02 -0.59 -0.21
C GLU A 90 27.24 -1.49 -1.41
N GLU A 91 26.94 -0.99 -2.62
CA GLU A 91 27.46 -1.57 -3.84
C GLU A 91 28.95 -1.68 -3.55
N SER A 92 29.42 -2.90 -3.28
CA SER A 92 30.84 -3.15 -3.31
C SER A 92 31.21 -2.85 -4.76
N LEU A 93 31.66 -1.62 -4.99
CA LEU A 93 32.52 -1.31 -6.11
C LEU A 93 33.74 -2.19 -5.86
N LEU A 94 33.65 -3.46 -6.28
CA LEU A 94 34.84 -4.19 -6.66
C LEU A 94 35.46 -3.26 -7.69
N GLU A 95 36.50 -2.53 -7.29
CA GLU A 95 37.43 -1.92 -8.21
C GLU A 95 37.84 -3.06 -9.14
N ASP A 96 37.19 -3.15 -10.30
CA ASP A 96 37.72 -3.92 -11.41
C ASP A 96 38.99 -3.17 -11.79
N ASP A 97 40.10 -3.60 -11.18
CA ASP A 97 41.48 -3.13 -11.36
C ASP A 97 41.99 -3.46 -12.78
N ALA A 98 41.12 -3.28 -13.77
CA ALA A 98 41.40 -3.35 -15.18
C ALA A 98 41.49 -1.93 -15.74
N GLU A 99 42.23 -1.02 -15.08
CA GLU A 99 42.72 0.18 -15.74
C GLU A 99 43.72 -0.24 -16.81
N LEU A 100 43.22 -0.43 -18.03
CA LEU A 100 44.04 -0.69 -19.21
C LEU A 100 44.76 0.61 -19.58
N THR A 101 45.99 0.77 -19.08
CA THR A 101 46.84 1.93 -19.42
C THR A 101 47.03 2.01 -20.94
N LEU A 102 46.92 3.20 -21.53
CA LEU A 102 47.03 3.48 -22.97
C LEU A 102 48.26 2.83 -23.64
N SER A 103 49.37 2.72 -22.91
CA SER A 103 50.60 2.05 -23.37
C SER A 103 50.42 0.56 -23.66
N LYS A 104 49.48 -0.12 -22.99
CA LYS A 104 49.19 -1.54 -23.17
C LYS A 104 48.27 -1.80 -24.38
N VAL A 105 47.56 -0.77 -24.83
CA VAL A 105 46.70 -0.83 -26.03
C VAL A 105 47.56 -0.79 -27.29
N GLU A 106 48.64 -0.01 -27.31
CA GLU A 106 49.57 0.06 -28.45
C GLU A 106 50.25 -1.30 -28.74
N ASP A 107 50.69 -2.02 -27.70
CA ASP A 107 51.28 -3.37 -27.82
C ASP A 107 50.32 -4.37 -28.51
N LEU A 108 49.02 -4.30 -28.25
CA LEU A 108 48.02 -5.18 -28.88
C LEU A 108 47.71 -4.79 -30.33
N THR A 109 47.87 -3.51 -30.68
CA THR A 109 47.67 -3.04 -32.06
C THR A 109 48.82 -3.41 -32.99
N GLU A 110 50.05 -3.54 -32.47
CA GLU A 110 51.18 -4.04 -33.26
C GLU A 110 51.02 -5.53 -33.60
N GLU A 111 50.47 -6.35 -32.70
CA GLU A 111 50.17 -7.76 -32.99
C GLU A 111 48.92 -7.96 -33.87
N ALA A 112 47.94 -7.03 -33.82
CA ALA A 112 46.74 -7.09 -34.65
C ALA A 112 46.93 -6.54 -36.08
N ALA A 113 48.03 -5.81 -36.34
CA ALA A 113 48.34 -5.27 -37.66
C ALA A 113 48.65 -6.35 -38.72
N GLU A 114 48.81 -7.62 -38.34
CA GLU A 114 48.92 -8.75 -39.28
C GLU A 114 47.58 -9.35 -39.74
N PHE A 115 46.43 -8.91 -39.19
CA PHE A 115 45.11 -9.35 -39.65
C PHE A 115 44.37 -8.22 -40.36
N GLU A 116 44.74 -8.03 -41.63
CA GLU A 116 44.02 -7.28 -42.65
C GLU A 116 42.63 -7.89 -42.87
N ASP A 117 41.61 -7.36 -42.18
CA ASP A 117 40.22 -7.49 -42.63
C ASP A 117 39.54 -6.12 -42.54
N VAL A 118 39.81 -5.32 -43.58
CA VAL A 118 39.25 -3.99 -43.82
C VAL A 118 37.75 -4.15 -44.06
N ILE A 119 36.94 -3.92 -43.03
CA ILE A 119 35.50 -3.73 -43.20
C ILE A 119 35.29 -2.30 -43.71
N ASP A 120 34.94 -2.17 -44.98
CA ASP A 120 34.73 -0.89 -45.65
C ASP A 120 33.44 -0.20 -45.14
N LEU A 121 33.65 0.76 -44.24
CA LEU A 121 32.61 1.57 -43.60
C LEU A 121 31.80 2.42 -44.59
N GLU A 122 32.30 2.67 -45.81
CA GLU A 122 31.55 3.42 -46.83
C GLU A 122 30.42 2.58 -47.46
N GLU A 123 30.60 1.26 -47.58
CA GLU A 123 29.57 0.39 -48.15
C GLU A 123 28.34 0.30 -47.23
N LEU A 124 28.54 0.21 -45.92
CA LEU A 124 27.45 0.16 -44.92
C LEU A 124 26.62 1.46 -44.89
N LYS A 125 27.28 2.60 -45.09
CA LYS A 125 26.63 3.91 -45.09
C LYS A 125 25.74 4.11 -46.32
N SER A 126 26.14 3.57 -47.47
CA SER A 126 25.35 3.65 -48.70
C SER A 126 24.02 2.88 -48.59
N ARG A 127 24.02 1.70 -47.93
CA ARG A 127 22.82 0.86 -47.74
C ARG A 127 21.77 1.50 -46.84
N THR A 128 22.22 2.23 -45.82
CA THR A 128 21.33 2.89 -44.86
C THR A 128 20.61 4.08 -45.49
N SER A 129 21.24 4.74 -46.47
CA SER A 129 20.72 5.96 -47.10
C SER A 129 19.62 5.70 -48.13
N GLN A 130 19.54 4.49 -48.70
CA GLN A 130 18.54 4.13 -49.71
C GLN A 130 17.25 3.54 -49.13
N SER A 131 17.20 3.25 -47.83
CA SER A 131 16.00 2.69 -47.20
C SER A 131 15.03 3.76 -46.65
N VAL A 132 15.30 5.04 -46.91
CA VAL A 132 14.43 6.15 -46.51
C VAL A 132 14.20 7.10 -47.70
N GLU A 133 13.48 6.61 -48.71
CA GLU A 133 12.60 7.41 -49.56
C GLU A 133 11.43 6.56 -50.06
#